data_AF-A0A6V7J0P9-F1
#
_entry.id   AF-A0A6V7J0P9-F1
#
_cell.length_a   1.000
_cell.length_b   1.000
_cell.length_c   1.000
_cell.angle_alpha   90.00
_cell.angle_beta   90.00
_cell.angle_gamma   90.00
#
_symmetry.space_group_name_H-M   'P 1'
#
loop_
_entity.id
_entity.type
_entity.pdbx_description
1 polymer ?
#
loop_
_entity_poly.entity_id
_entity_poly.type
_entity_poly.pdbx_seq_one_letter_code
_entity_poly.pdbx_strand_id
1 'polypeptide(L)'
;PIDLRRHFSCEVCDKSVTGGYDAELNQIVICQNSAKIESIIGGVLTHEMIHMFDYCRNNLDFKNIDHLACTEVRAANMTYCTFMSAFTDGDANWFNLKKRHQ
;
A
#
# COMPACT_ATOMS: atom_id res chain seq x y z
N PRO A 1 -0.75 -20.20 5.28
CA PRO A 1 -1.96 -19.80 4.54
C PRO A 1 -2.49 -18.45 5.07
N ILE A 2 -3.02 -17.57 4.21
CA ILE A 2 -3.63 -16.30 4.65
C ILE A 2 -5.02 -16.59 5.24
N ASP A 3 -5.21 -16.26 6.53
CA ASP A 3 -6.51 -16.22 7.20
C ASP A 3 -7.00 -14.78 7.28
N LEU A 4 -8.16 -14.49 6.70
CA LEU A 4 -8.71 -13.14 6.65
C LEU A 4 -8.96 -12.54 8.04
N ARG A 5 -9.40 -13.36 9.00
CA ARG A 5 -9.71 -12.91 10.37
C ARG A 5 -8.47 -12.65 11.21
N ARG A 6 -7.33 -13.21 10.79
CA ARG A 6 -6.04 -13.07 11.49
C ARG A 6 -5.18 -11.96 10.91
N HIS A 7 -5.20 -11.76 9.59
CA HIS A 7 -4.26 -10.89 8.89
C HIS A 7 -4.86 -9.57 8.42
N PHE A 8 -6.17 -9.35 8.60
CA PHE A 8 -6.82 -8.09 8.25
C PHE A 8 -7.60 -7.57 9.44
N SER A 9 -7.46 -6.28 9.73
CA SER A 9 -8.33 -5.54 10.65
C SER A 9 -8.93 -4.33 9.95
N CYS A 10 -10.18 -4.00 10.29
CA CYS A 10 -10.84 -2.76 9.87
C CYS A 10 -11.00 -1.86 11.08
N GLU A 11 -10.35 -0.71 11.07
CA GLU A 11 -10.26 0.18 12.23
C GLU A 11 -10.70 1.60 11.88
N VAL A 12 -11.03 2.38 12.91
CA VAL A 12 -11.19 3.84 12.77
C VAL A 12 -9.84 4.50 13.03
N CYS A 13 -9.28 5.14 12.00
CA CYS A 13 -7.98 5.79 12.06
C CYS A 13 -8.09 7.32 11.99
N ASP A 14 -6.94 8.00 12.01
CA ASP A 14 -6.83 9.39 11.59
C ASP A 14 -7.32 9.57 10.14
N LYS A 15 -7.83 10.76 9.80
CA LYS A 15 -8.38 11.05 8.47
C LYS A 15 -7.30 11.18 7.38
N SER A 16 -6.03 11.33 7.77
CA SER A 16 -4.89 11.46 6.84
C SER A 16 -4.39 10.12 6.29
N VAL A 17 -4.82 8.99 6.84
CA VAL A 17 -4.34 7.66 6.46
C VAL A 17 -5.48 6.78 5.96
N THR A 18 -5.18 5.86 5.05
CA THR A 18 -6.15 4.91 4.45
C THR A 18 -5.93 3.46 4.89
N GLY A 19 -4.76 3.15 5.45
CA GLY A 19 -4.42 1.86 6.03
C GLY A 19 -2.97 1.82 6.52
N GLY A 20 -2.49 0.61 6.83
CA GLY A 20 -1.11 0.36 7.21
C GLY A 20 -0.85 -1.12 7.52
N TYR A 21 0.42 -1.52 7.55
CA TYR A 21 0.86 -2.84 7.98
C TYR A 21 1.44 -2.80 9.40
N ASP A 22 0.87 -3.60 10.29
CA ASP A 22 1.37 -3.85 11.64
C ASP A 22 2.26 -5.09 11.64
N ALA A 23 3.57 -4.89 11.79
CA ALA A 23 4.56 -5.96 11.83
C ALA A 23 4.56 -6.76 13.15
N GLU A 24 4.07 -6.18 14.26
CA GLU A 24 4.01 -6.85 15.55
C GLU A 24 2.89 -7.89 15.59
N LEU A 25 1.71 -7.52 15.09
CA LEU A 25 0.56 -8.41 14.96
C LEU A 25 0.52 -9.18 13.64
N ASN A 26 1.38 -8.80 12.70
CA ASN A 26 1.43 -9.31 11.33
C ASN A 26 0.06 -9.19 10.63
N GLN A 27 -0.48 -7.97 10.63
CA GLN A 27 -1.82 -7.60 10.18
C GLN A 27 -1.81 -6.39 9.26
N ILE A 28 -2.69 -6.42 8.26
CA ILE A 28 -3.01 -5.26 7.43
C ILE A 28 -4.23 -4.57 8.04
N VAL A 29 -4.10 -3.29 8.33
CA VAL A 29 -5.15 -2.44 8.88
C VAL A 29 -5.75 -1.61 7.75
N ILE A 30 -7.08 -1.66 7.61
CA ILE A 30 -7.85 -0.83 6.67
C ILE A 30 -8.60 0.20 7.48
N CYS A 31 -8.39 1.49 7.17
CA CYS A 31 -9.04 2.58 7.87
C CYS A 31 -10.43 2.83 7.28
N GLN A 32 -11.47 2.27 7.90
CA GLN A 32 -12.84 2.28 7.36
C GLN A 32 -13.45 3.68 7.21
N ASN A 33 -12.93 4.65 7.97
CA ASN A 33 -13.38 6.05 7.93
C ASN A 33 -12.85 6.83 6.71
N SER A 34 -11.78 6.35 6.06
CA SER A 34 -11.09 7.02 4.94
C SER A 34 -11.07 6.17 3.66
N ALA A 35 -10.87 4.85 3.76
CA ALA A 35 -10.89 3.92 2.63
C ALA A 35 -12.30 3.38 2.37
N LYS A 36 -13.13 4.17 1.66
CA LYS A 36 -14.56 3.84 1.41
C LYS A 36 -14.87 3.30 0.02
N ILE A 37 -13.93 3.42 -0.91
CA ILE A 37 -14.12 3.06 -2.31
C ILE A 37 -13.31 1.80 -2.59
N GLU A 38 -13.88 0.85 -3.32
CA GLU A 38 -13.25 -0.44 -3.65
C GLU A 38 -11.85 -0.27 -4.27
N SER A 39 -11.68 0.71 -5.16
CA SER A 39 -10.37 1.01 -5.76
C SER A 39 -9.33 1.46 -4.73
N ILE A 40 -9.74 2.28 -3.75
CA ILE A 40 -8.87 2.73 -2.66
C ILE A 40 -8.52 1.55 -1.75
N ILE A 41 -9.52 0.75 -1.37
CA ILE A 41 -9.32 -0.44 -0.52
C ILE A 41 -8.37 -1.43 -1.22
N GLY A 42 -8.56 -1.68 -2.51
CA GLY A 42 -7.69 -2.54 -3.31
C GLY A 42 -6.26 -2.02 -3.40
N GLY A 43 -6.08 -0.70 -3.56
CA GLY A 43 -4.76 -0.05 -3.54
C GLY A 43 -4.04 -0.21 -2.20
N VAL A 44 -4.72 0.11 -1.09
CA VAL A 44 -4.21 -0.07 0.27
C VAL A 44 -3.84 -1.53 0.52
N LEU A 45 -4.77 -2.46 0.26
CA LEU A 45 -4.52 -3.89 0.43
C LEU A 45 -3.27 -4.35 -0.34
N THR A 46 -3.12 -3.91 -1.59
CA THR A 46 -1.99 -4.31 -2.43
C THR A 46 -0.67 -3.74 -1.90
N HIS A 47 -0.66 -2.48 -1.48
CA HIS A 47 0.51 -1.81 -0.89
C HIS A 47 0.95 -2.52 0.41
N GLU A 48 0.03 -2.72 1.35
CA GLU A 48 0.34 -3.33 2.65
C GLU A 48 0.66 -4.83 2.55
N MET A 49 0.09 -5.54 1.57
CA MET A 49 0.46 -6.94 1.29
C MET A 49 1.93 -7.07 0.87
N ILE A 50 2.49 -6.05 0.18
CA ILE A 50 3.90 -6.06 -0.21
C ILE A 50 4.79 -5.91 1.03
N HIS A 51 4.44 -5.01 1.95
CA HIS A 51 5.13 -4.88 3.23
C HIS A 51 5.06 -6.16 4.05
N MET A 52 3.89 -6.79 4.13
CA MET A 52 3.72 -8.08 4.80
C MET A 52 4.58 -9.19 4.17
N PHE A 53 4.66 -9.22 2.83
CA PHE A 53 5.48 -10.18 2.10
C PHE A 53 6.98 -9.94 2.35
N ASP A 54 7.43 -8.69 2.25
CA ASP A 54 8.82 -8.30 2.48
C ASP A 54 9.24 -8.59 3.92
N TYR A 55 8.36 -8.34 4.90
CA TYR A 55 8.59 -8.73 6.29
C TYR A 55 8.82 -10.23 6.45
N CYS A 56 8.00 -11.06 5.80
CA CYS A 56 8.11 -12.51 5.88
C CYS A 56 9.31 -13.09 5.09
N ARG A 57 9.75 -12.44 4.01
CA ARG A 57 10.70 -13.03 3.05
C ARG A 57 12.08 -12.39 3.05
N ASN A 58 12.16 -11.12 3.39
CA ASN A 58 13.37 -10.31 3.21
C ASN A 58 13.96 -9.81 4.55
N ASN A 59 13.52 -10.34 5.70
CA ASN A 59 13.94 -9.87 7.03
C ASN A 59 13.85 -8.34 7.16
N LEU A 60 12.70 -7.79 6.74
CA LEU A 60 12.45 -6.36 6.75
C LEU A 60 12.51 -5.80 8.18
N ASP A 61 13.20 -4.67 8.35
CA ASP A 61 13.26 -3.93 9.61
C ASP A 61 12.75 -2.52 9.36
N PHE A 62 11.55 -2.21 9.83
CA PHE A 62 10.94 -0.89 9.67
C PHE A 62 11.67 0.22 10.44
N LYS A 63 12.59 -0.12 11.36
CA LYS A 63 13.45 0.85 12.05
C LYS A 63 14.72 1.19 11.25
N ASN A 64 15.04 0.38 10.23
CA ASN A 64 16.13 0.66 9.32
C ASN A 64 15.60 1.43 8.10
N ILE A 65 16.12 2.65 7.91
CA ILE A 65 15.69 3.58 6.86
C ILE A 65 15.90 2.99 5.45
N ASP A 66 16.96 2.23 5.24
CA ASP A 66 17.24 1.62 3.93
C ASP A 66 16.22 0.52 3.62
N HIS A 67 15.89 -0.30 4.62
CA HIS A 67 14.89 -1.36 4.50
C HIS A 67 13.51 -0.76 4.20
N LEU A 68 13.13 0.29 4.94
CA LEU A 68 11.90 1.04 4.72
C LEU A 68 11.85 1.60 3.30
N ALA A 69 12.88 2.33 2.86
CA ALA A 69 12.93 2.89 1.52
C ALA A 69 12.82 1.82 0.41
N CYS A 70 13.51 0.68 0.58
CA CYS A 70 13.45 -0.41 -0.39
C CYS A 70 12.04 -1.03 -0.51
N THR A 71 11.35 -1.27 0.61
CA THR A 71 10.00 -1.84 0.56
C THR A 71 8.98 -0.84 0.02
N GLU A 72 9.12 0.46 0.33
CA GLU A 72 8.25 1.52 -0.20
C GLU A 72 8.41 1.70 -1.71
N VAL A 73 9.65 1.73 -2.21
CA VAL A 73 9.92 1.79 -3.66
C VAL A 73 9.33 0.58 -4.37
N ARG A 74 9.43 -0.60 -3.78
CA ARG A 74 8.86 -1.83 -4.32
C ARG A 74 7.32 -1.77 -4.32
N ALA A 75 6.73 -1.34 -3.22
CA ALA A 75 5.29 -1.21 -3.06
C ALA A 75 4.72 -0.23 -4.09
N ALA A 76 5.29 0.97 -4.15
CA ALA A 76 4.95 1.98 -5.15
C ALA A 76 5.08 1.43 -6.58
N ASN A 77 6.19 0.80 -6.94
CA ASN A 77 6.40 0.28 -8.30
C ASN A 77 5.34 -0.77 -8.71
N MET A 78 4.86 -1.59 -7.77
CA MET A 78 3.83 -2.61 -8.05
C MET A 78 2.40 -2.06 -8.00
N THR A 79 2.14 -1.02 -7.21
CA THR A 79 0.79 -0.42 -7.08
C THR A 79 0.52 0.67 -8.12
N TYR A 80 1.54 1.44 -8.53
CA TYR A 80 1.43 2.54 -9.50
C TYR A 80 1.12 2.10 -10.94
N CYS A 81 1.25 0.81 -11.28
CA CYS A 81 0.95 0.30 -12.62
C CYS A 81 -0.56 0.13 -12.92
N THR A 82 -1.45 0.84 -12.21
CA THR A 82 -2.89 0.84 -12.50
C THR A 82 -3.33 2.22 -12.99
N PHE A 83 -3.97 2.26 -14.18
CA PHE A 83 -4.44 3.51 -14.83
C PHE A 83 -5.31 4.37 -13.90
N MET A 84 -6.04 3.75 -12.98
CA MET A 84 -6.88 4.43 -11.99
C MET A 84 -6.04 5.23 -10.97
N SER A 85 -4.94 4.66 -10.46
CA SER A 85 -4.08 5.30 -9.46
C SER A 85 -3.29 6.48 -10.06
N ALA A 86 -2.84 6.33 -11.30
CA ALA A 86 -2.21 7.43 -12.05
C ALA A 86 -3.18 8.57 -12.36
N PHE A 87 -4.49 8.28 -12.50
CA PHE A 87 -5.52 9.29 -12.74
C PHE A 87 -5.94 10.00 -11.43
N THR A 88 -6.02 9.29 -10.31
CA THR A 88 -6.37 9.88 -9.00
C THR A 88 -5.27 10.77 -8.43
N ASP A 89 -3.99 10.45 -8.70
CA ASP A 89 -2.85 11.23 -8.24
C ASP A 89 -2.54 12.44 -9.14
N GLY A 90 -3.27 12.60 -10.26
CA GLY A 90 -3.08 13.73 -11.19
C GLY A 90 -1.90 13.58 -12.15
N ASP A 91 -1.27 12.41 -12.19
CA ASP A 91 -0.08 12.13 -12.98
C ASP A 91 -0.39 11.68 -14.42
N ALA A 92 -1.58 11.13 -14.68
CA ALA A 92 -2.06 10.73 -15.99
C ALA A 92 -3.03 11.77 -16.59
N ASN A 93 -2.53 12.59 -17.51
CA ASN A 93 -3.35 13.41 -18.40
C ASN A 93 -3.27 12.79 -19.82
N TRP A 94 -4.42 12.60 -20.49
CA TRP A 94 -4.59 11.92 -21.79
C TRP A 94 -3.58 12.38 -22.87
N PHE A 95 -3.04 13.59 -22.75
CA PHE A 95 -2.10 14.18 -23.70
C PHE A 95 -0.61 14.03 -23.34
N ASN A 96 -0.22 13.51 -22.16
CA ASN A 96 1.16 13.59 -21.65
C ASN A 96 1.77 12.29 -21.06
N LEU A 97 1.18 11.12 -21.29
CA LEU A 97 1.73 9.85 -20.77
C LEU A 97 3.18 9.55 -21.19
N LYS A 98 3.63 10.05 -22.35
CA LYS A 98 4.96 9.73 -22.89
C LYS A 98 6.13 10.39 -22.14
N LYS A 99 5.88 11.42 -21.31
CA LYS A 99 6.95 12.25 -20.71
C LYS A 99 7.31 11.92 -19.26
N ARG A 100 6.62 11.00 -18.60
CA ARG A 100 6.79 10.74 -17.15
C ARG A 100 7.52 9.44 -16.80
N HIS A 101 7.95 8.67 -17.80
CA HIS A 101 8.83 7.50 -17.64
C HIS A 101 10.19 7.73 -18.33
N GLN A 102 10.86 8.82 -17.99
CA GLN A 102 12.31 8.98 -18.19
C GLN A 102 12.98 9.23 -16.85
#